data_AF-A0AAU2B0R7-F1
#
_entry.id   AF-A0AAU2B0R7-F1
#
_cell.length_a   1.000
_cell.length_b   1.000
_cell.length_c   1.000
_cell.angle_alpha   90.00
_cell.angle_beta   90.00
_cell.angle_gamma   90.00
#
_symmetry.space_group_name_H-M   'P 1'
#
loop_
_entity.id
_entity.type
_entity.pdbx_description
1 polymer ?
#
loop_
_entity_poly.entity_id
_entity_poly.type
_entity_poly.pdbx_seq_one_letter_code
_entity_poly.pdbx_strand_id
1 'polypeptide(L)'
;MNRTVPVLAALAALGLPVAAAPAAAAAPAAAPAAVASTATTTCGPSVRMINRLNTVCVTVDGPSVRVQGTSTQLIAGPGRSYIYKLSASVVDGASLGTESDSAFLGSGSAYLSGPSAVVPCGSTVRASFSLTDFGTPPPTSVVDVVVAC
;
A
#
# COMPACT_ATOMS: atom_id res chain seq x y z
N MET A 1 20.11 -28.35 -36.25
CA MET A 1 21.30 -27.52 -35.97
C MET A 1 21.88 -28.02 -34.65
N ASN A 2 22.82 -28.99 -34.65
CA ASN A 2 24.27 -28.77 -34.75
C ASN A 2 24.72 -27.62 -33.82
N ARG A 3 25.59 -27.78 -32.80
CA ARG A 3 26.72 -28.69 -32.65
C ARG A 3 27.38 -28.52 -31.25
N THR A 4 27.94 -29.63 -30.75
CA THR A 4 29.23 -29.81 -30.03
C THR A 4 29.49 -29.23 -28.63
N VAL A 5 29.71 -30.18 -27.71
CA VAL A 5 30.59 -30.19 -26.51
C VAL A 5 32.07 -30.33 -26.97
N PRO A 6 33.09 -29.71 -26.31
CA PRO A 6 34.00 -30.41 -25.36
C PRO A 6 34.52 -29.53 -24.19
N VAL A 7 34.61 -30.00 -22.93
CA VAL A 7 35.71 -30.75 -22.25
C VAL A 7 37.09 -30.05 -22.23
N LEU A 8 37.57 -29.65 -21.05
CA LEU A 8 38.99 -29.57 -20.62
C LEU A 8 39.02 -29.38 -19.07
N ALA A 9 39.33 -30.43 -18.29
CA ALA A 9 40.65 -30.77 -17.72
C ALA A 9 41.18 -29.70 -16.73
N ALA A 10 41.03 -29.91 -15.42
CA ALA A 10 41.95 -30.61 -14.51
C ALA A 10 43.22 -29.81 -14.16
N LEU A 11 43.39 -29.45 -12.89
CA LEU A 11 44.70 -29.38 -12.22
C LEU A 11 44.53 -29.22 -10.70
N ALA A 12 45.06 -30.21 -9.97
CA ALA A 12 45.27 -30.21 -8.54
C ALA A 12 46.46 -29.32 -8.18
N ALA A 13 46.42 -28.66 -7.02
CA ALA A 13 47.61 -28.17 -6.34
C ALA A 13 47.39 -28.18 -4.82
N LEU A 14 48.23 -28.98 -4.16
CA LEU A 14 48.45 -29.06 -2.72
C LEU A 14 49.25 -27.86 -2.22
N GLY A 15 48.97 -27.44 -0.98
CA GLY A 15 49.98 -26.92 -0.05
C GLY A 15 50.00 -25.40 0.21
N LEU A 16 49.62 -24.98 1.41
CA LEU A 16 50.51 -24.63 2.54
C LEU A 16 49.73 -23.81 3.61
N PRO A 17 50.07 -23.93 4.90
CA PRO A 17 49.34 -23.31 6.01
C PRO A 17 49.79 -21.86 6.19
N VAL A 18 48.84 -20.92 6.26
CA VAL A 18 49.10 -19.54 6.67
C VAL A 18 48.33 -19.24 7.95
N ALA A 19 49.10 -18.75 8.92
CA ALA A 19 48.77 -18.40 10.28
C ALA A 19 47.41 -17.71 10.45
N ALA A 20 46.66 -18.19 11.45
CA ALA A 20 45.48 -17.53 11.98
C ALA A 20 45.87 -16.18 12.59
N ALA A 21 45.58 -15.10 11.87
CA ALA A 21 45.53 -13.76 12.45
C ALA A 21 44.27 -13.66 13.33
N PRO A 22 44.34 -13.01 14.52
CA PRO A 22 43.16 -12.76 15.30
C PRO A 22 42.26 -11.80 14.52
N ALA A 23 41.09 -12.28 14.13
CA ALA A 23 40.02 -11.44 13.60
C ALA A 23 39.62 -10.45 14.70
N ALA A 24 40.03 -9.20 14.56
CA ALA A 24 39.48 -8.10 15.32
C ALA A 24 37.97 -8.04 15.00
N ALA A 25 37.15 -8.50 15.94
CA ALA A 25 35.71 -8.43 15.84
C ALA A 25 35.30 -6.95 15.72
N ALA A 26 34.92 -6.54 14.51
CA ALA A 26 34.33 -5.24 14.28
C ALA A 26 33.06 -5.14 15.14
N ALA A 27 33.07 -4.20 16.08
CA ALA A 27 31.90 -3.90 16.89
C ALA A 27 30.72 -3.55 15.95
N PRO A 28 29.51 -4.10 16.19
CA PRO A 28 28.36 -3.75 15.38
C PRO A 28 28.12 -2.24 15.51
N ALA A 29 28.19 -1.53 14.39
CA ALA A 29 27.75 -0.15 14.29
C ALA A 29 26.31 -0.08 14.79
N ALA A 30 26.08 0.66 15.87
CA ALA A 30 24.74 0.90 16.40
C ALA A 30 23.91 1.53 15.28
N ALA A 31 22.92 0.78 14.78
CA ALA A 31 21.95 1.29 13.82
C ALA A 31 21.25 2.51 14.44
N PRO A 32 21.12 3.63 13.71
CA PRO A 32 20.39 4.79 14.22
C PRO A 32 18.98 4.35 14.60
N ALA A 33 18.57 4.68 15.83
CA ALA A 33 17.22 4.42 16.31
C ALA A 33 16.22 5.04 15.31
N ALA A 34 15.46 4.19 14.65
CA ALA A 34 14.38 4.63 13.78
C ALA A 34 13.42 5.46 14.64
N VAL A 35 13.29 6.75 14.32
CA VAL A 35 12.29 7.61 14.95
C VAL A 35 10.95 7.00 14.59
N ALA A 36 10.24 6.48 15.59
CA ALA A 36 8.92 5.92 15.41
C ALA A 36 7.98 7.05 14.97
N SER A 37 7.74 7.14 13.65
CA SER A 37 6.70 8.01 13.12
C SER A 37 5.37 7.42 13.56
N THR A 38 4.59 8.21 14.30
CA THR A 38 3.30 7.76 14.81
C THR A 38 2.28 7.90 13.69
N ALA A 39 2.23 6.92 12.80
CA ALA A 39 1.25 6.89 11.72
C ALA A 39 -0.17 6.81 12.32
N THR A 40 -0.97 7.85 12.15
CA THR A 40 -2.36 7.87 12.60
C THR A 40 -3.25 7.45 11.45
N THR A 41 -3.99 6.35 11.63
CA THR A 41 -4.97 5.90 10.64
C THR A 41 -6.38 6.24 11.10
N THR A 42 -7.09 7.01 10.29
CA THR A 42 -8.49 7.38 10.52
C THR A 42 -9.34 6.79 9.41
N CYS A 43 -10.31 5.96 9.79
CA CYS A 43 -11.26 5.37 8.86
C CYS A 43 -12.59 6.11 8.90
N GLY A 44 -13.15 6.36 7.72
CA GLY A 44 -14.47 6.94 7.55
C GLY A 44 -15.60 5.96 7.85
N PRO A 45 -16.85 6.44 7.79
CA PRO A 45 -18.01 5.59 7.97
C PRO A 45 -18.05 4.51 6.88
N SER A 46 -18.26 3.27 7.31
CA SER A 46 -18.46 2.15 6.41
C SER A 46 -19.83 2.26 5.72
N VAL A 47 -19.85 2.38 4.40
CA VAL A 47 -21.09 2.42 3.61
C VAL A 47 -21.45 0.99 3.21
N ARG A 48 -22.62 0.53 3.66
CA ARG A 48 -23.14 -0.79 3.35
C ARG A 48 -24.02 -0.72 2.11
N MET A 49 -23.60 -1.41 1.05
CA MET A 49 -24.48 -1.77 -0.06
C MET A 49 -25.04 -3.17 0.19
N ILE A 50 -26.15 -3.51 -0.47
CA ILE A 50 -26.94 -4.76 -0.35
C ILE A 50 -26.17 -5.92 0.35
N ASN A 51 -25.03 -6.35 -0.19
CA ASN A 51 -24.15 -7.38 0.41
C ASN A 51 -22.65 -6.99 0.47
N ARG A 52 -22.32 -5.70 0.54
CA ARG A 52 -20.94 -5.20 0.58
C ARG A 52 -20.75 -4.08 1.59
N LEU A 53 -19.59 -4.05 2.21
CA LEU A 53 -19.18 -3.00 3.13
C LEU A 53 -17.97 -2.29 2.53
N ASN A 54 -18.12 -1.00 2.24
CA ASN A 54 -17.03 -0.18 1.73
C ASN A 54 -16.55 0.78 2.81
N THR A 55 -15.25 0.80 3.06
CA THR A 55 -14.63 1.68 4.05
C THR A 55 -13.44 2.36 3.41
N VAL A 56 -13.31 3.67 3.63
CA VAL A 56 -12.14 4.45 3.24
C VAL A 56 -11.35 4.80 4.50
N CYS A 57 -10.04 4.63 4.46
CA CYS A 57 -9.14 4.95 5.55
C CYS A 57 -8.05 5.89 5.03
N VAL A 58 -7.66 6.85 5.86
CA VAL A 58 -6.59 7.79 5.59
C VAL A 58 -5.53 7.57 6.66
N THR A 59 -4.32 7.23 6.24
CA THR A 59 -3.16 7.11 7.12
C THR A 59 -2.30 8.36 6.97
N VAL A 60 -2.10 9.06 8.07
CA VAL A 60 -1.26 10.24 8.18
C VAL A 60 0.02 9.85 8.90
N ASP A 61 1.15 9.97 8.22
CA ASP A 61 2.49 9.72 8.76
C ASP A 61 3.31 11.01 8.65
N GLY A 62 3.31 11.79 9.75
CA GLY A 62 3.83 13.14 9.75
C GLY A 62 3.13 14.02 8.70
N PRO A 63 3.86 14.60 7.73
CA PRO A 63 3.26 15.40 6.67
C PRO A 63 2.73 14.55 5.49
N SER A 64 2.96 13.24 5.49
CA SER A 64 2.55 12.35 4.40
C SER A 64 1.16 11.79 4.65
N VAL A 65 0.29 11.89 3.66
CA VAL A 65 -1.07 11.34 3.71
C VAL A 65 -1.19 10.24 2.67
N ARG A 66 -1.72 9.08 3.08
CA ARG A 66 -2.04 7.94 2.22
C ARG A 66 -3.50 7.60 2.36
N VAL A 67 -4.22 7.49 1.24
CA VAL A 67 -5.61 7.04 1.24
C VAL A 67 -5.67 5.58 0.84
N GLN A 68 -6.49 4.81 1.54
CA GLN A 68 -6.74 3.40 1.26
C GLN A 68 -8.24 3.13 1.27
N GLY A 69 -8.68 2.26 0.39
CA GLY A 69 -10.07 1.82 0.29
C GLY A 69 -10.14 0.33 0.51
N THR A 70 -11.17 -0.10 1.22
CA THR A 70 -11.46 -1.51 1.41
C THR A 70 -12.90 -1.78 1.02
N SER A 71 -13.11 -2.84 0.26
CA SER A 71 -14.44 -3.33 -0.10
C SER A 71 -14.55 -4.78 0.30
N THR A 72 -15.44 -5.07 1.25
CA THR A 72 -15.62 -6.42 1.80
C THR A 72 -16.98 -6.95 1.40
N GLN A 73 -16.99 -8.11 0.76
CA GLN A 73 -18.19 -8.86 0.43
C GLN A 73 -18.67 -9.58 1.70
N LEU A 74 -19.85 -9.21 2.19
CA LEU A 74 -20.44 -9.79 3.42
C LEU A 74 -21.05 -11.18 3.19
N ILE A 75 -21.50 -11.45 1.96
CA ILE A 75 -22.07 -12.73 1.55
C ILE A 75 -21.38 -13.16 0.27
N ALA A 76 -20.74 -14.34 0.30
CA ALA A 76 -20.13 -14.94 -0.88
C ALA A 76 -21.18 -15.07 -2.00
N GLY A 77 -20.82 -14.61 -3.19
CA GLY A 77 -21.72 -14.60 -4.34
C GLY A 77 -20.97 -14.93 -5.63
N PRO A 78 -21.68 -14.98 -6.77
CA PRO A 78 -21.02 -15.08 -8.06
C PRO A 78 -20.17 -13.83 -8.24
N GLY A 79 -18.85 -13.97 -8.16
CA GLY A 79 -17.98 -12.81 -8.14
C GLY A 79 -18.09 -11.97 -9.40
N ARG A 80 -17.96 -10.66 -9.23
CA ARG A 80 -18.00 -9.71 -10.35
C ARG A 80 -16.86 -8.71 -10.21
N SER A 81 -16.46 -8.15 -11.33
CA SER A 81 -15.50 -7.04 -11.37
C SER A 81 -16.23 -5.73 -11.09
N TYR A 82 -15.66 -4.92 -10.22
CA TYR A 82 -16.16 -3.59 -9.90
C TYR A 82 -15.08 -2.56 -10.16
N ILE A 83 -15.49 -1.36 -10.59
CA ILE A 83 -14.61 -0.23 -10.75
C ILE A 83 -14.73 0.63 -9.51
N TYR A 84 -13.62 0.74 -8.80
CA TYR A 84 -13.45 1.55 -7.61
C TYR A 84 -12.75 2.84 -7.97
N LYS A 85 -13.17 3.91 -7.35
CA LYS A 85 -12.57 5.23 -7.53
C LYS A 85 -12.31 5.85 -6.18
N LEU A 86 -11.04 6.13 -5.90
CA LEU A 86 -10.58 6.81 -4.70
C LEU A 86 -10.07 8.18 -5.11
N SER A 87 -10.65 9.23 -4.57
CA SER A 87 -10.13 10.59 -4.74
C SER A 87 -9.83 11.20 -3.38
N ALA A 88 -8.80 12.03 -3.37
CA ALA A 88 -8.39 12.74 -2.17
C ALA A 88 -8.07 14.18 -2.53
N SER A 89 -8.46 15.11 -1.68
CA SER A 89 -8.24 16.54 -1.85
C SER A 89 -8.13 17.22 -0.51
N VAL A 90 -7.35 18.30 -0.44
CA VAL A 90 -7.39 19.19 0.72
C VAL A 90 -8.67 20.01 0.66
N VAL A 91 -9.42 20.08 1.77
CA VAL A 91 -10.60 20.94 1.89
C VAL A 91 -10.16 22.39 1.66
N ASP A 92 -10.85 23.09 0.74
CA ASP A 92 -10.50 24.44 0.28
C ASP A 92 -9.11 24.57 -0.37
N GLY A 93 -8.50 23.45 -0.78
CA GLY A 93 -7.15 23.41 -1.33
C GLY A 93 -7.03 22.62 -2.63
N ALA A 94 -5.82 22.15 -2.91
CA ALA A 94 -5.51 21.38 -4.10
C ALA A 94 -6.00 19.92 -3.99
N SER A 95 -6.29 19.32 -5.15
CA SER A 95 -6.53 17.88 -5.24
C SER A 95 -5.22 17.12 -5.03
N LEU A 96 -5.24 16.09 -4.20
CA LEU A 96 -4.10 15.20 -3.95
C LEU A 96 -3.99 14.15 -5.06
N GLY A 97 -5.10 13.89 -5.75
CA GLY A 97 -5.15 12.96 -6.87
C GLY A 97 -6.45 12.16 -6.90
N THR A 98 -6.56 11.33 -7.93
CA THR A 98 -7.66 10.38 -8.07
C THR A 98 -7.10 9.10 -8.66
N GLU A 99 -7.32 8.01 -7.96
CA GLU A 99 -6.99 6.66 -8.39
C GLU A 99 -8.27 5.93 -8.76
N SER A 100 -8.21 5.13 -9.81
CA SER A 100 -9.33 4.29 -10.25
C SER A 100 -8.79 2.93 -10.60
N ASP A 101 -9.33 1.90 -9.96
CA ASP A 101 -8.85 0.55 -10.12
C ASP A 101 -10.03 -0.42 -10.18
N SER A 102 -9.82 -1.56 -10.84
CA SER A 102 -10.83 -2.60 -10.97
C SER A 102 -10.42 -3.83 -10.17
N ALA A 103 -11.27 -4.25 -9.24
CA ALA A 103 -11.02 -5.47 -8.48
C ALA A 103 -12.20 -6.44 -8.61
N PHE A 104 -11.86 -7.72 -8.73
CA PHE A 104 -12.83 -8.81 -8.73
C PHE A 104 -13.21 -9.18 -7.31
N LEU A 105 -14.50 -9.10 -6.97
CA LEU A 105 -15.02 -9.52 -5.66
C LEU A 105 -16.00 -10.68 -5.87
N GLY A 106 -15.58 -11.88 -5.46
CA GLY A 106 -16.46 -13.05 -5.30
C GLY A 106 -16.67 -13.48 -3.86
N SER A 107 -15.61 -13.40 -3.05
CA SER A 107 -15.64 -13.69 -1.62
C SER A 107 -14.47 -12.97 -0.95
N GLY A 108 -14.70 -12.39 0.23
CA GLY A 108 -13.65 -11.72 1.01
C GLY A 108 -13.56 -10.21 0.77
N SER A 109 -12.35 -9.68 0.86
CA SER A 109 -12.07 -8.23 0.82
C SER A 109 -11.11 -7.88 -0.31
N ALA A 110 -11.42 -6.80 -1.02
CA ALA A 110 -10.49 -6.13 -1.92
C ALA A 110 -9.91 -4.90 -1.25
N TYR A 111 -8.62 -4.70 -1.46
CA TYR A 111 -7.86 -3.56 -0.97
C TYR A 111 -7.43 -2.71 -2.14
N LEU A 112 -7.62 -1.41 -2.00
CA LEU A 112 -7.34 -0.43 -3.02
C LEU A 112 -6.38 0.60 -2.44
N SER A 113 -5.22 0.71 -3.07
CA SER A 113 -4.30 1.81 -2.75
C SER A 113 -4.80 3.05 -3.46
N GLY A 114 -5.09 4.09 -2.69
CA GLY A 114 -5.44 5.40 -3.21
C GLY A 114 -4.22 6.29 -3.43
N PRO A 115 -4.46 7.57 -3.77
CA PRO A 115 -3.40 8.56 -3.90
C PRO A 115 -2.69 8.80 -2.56
N SER A 116 -1.43 9.19 -2.66
CA SER A 116 -0.62 9.62 -1.53
C SER A 116 0.13 10.89 -1.86
N ALA A 117 0.15 11.84 -0.93
CA ALA A 117 0.80 13.12 -1.13
C ALA A 117 1.21 13.75 0.21
N VAL A 118 2.09 14.75 0.13
CA VAL A 118 2.55 15.52 1.29
C VAL A 118 1.67 16.76 1.42
N VAL A 119 1.14 16.99 2.63
CA VAL A 119 0.15 18.04 2.91
C VAL A 119 0.63 18.87 4.09
N PRO A 120 0.49 20.21 4.07
CA PRO A 120 0.86 21.04 5.21
C PRO A 120 0.03 20.69 6.46
N CYS A 121 0.70 20.70 7.61
CA CYS A 121 0.09 20.43 8.91
C CYS A 121 -1.07 21.39 9.21
N GLY A 122 -2.13 20.87 9.83
CA GLY A 122 -3.37 21.61 10.07
C GLY A 122 -4.35 21.64 8.89
N SER A 123 -3.97 21.08 7.73
CA SER A 123 -4.89 20.91 6.61
C SER A 123 -5.90 19.78 6.88
N THR A 124 -7.11 19.94 6.35
CA THR A 124 -8.11 18.86 6.37
C THR A 124 -8.10 18.14 5.03
N VAL A 125 -7.82 16.84 5.03
CA VAL A 125 -7.89 16.00 3.83
C VAL A 125 -9.25 15.35 3.76
N ARG A 126 -9.95 15.62 2.65
CA ARG A 126 -11.18 14.95 2.25
C ARG A 126 -10.82 13.79 1.32
N ALA A 127 -11.11 12.58 1.74
CA ALA A 127 -11.05 11.40 0.89
C ALA A 127 -12.45 10.91 0.57
N SER A 128 -12.69 10.55 -0.69
CA SER A 128 -13.95 9.98 -1.14
C SER A 128 -13.72 8.68 -1.88
N PHE A 129 -14.50 7.68 -1.55
CA PHE A 129 -14.49 6.38 -2.18
C PHE A 129 -15.83 6.17 -2.87
N SER A 130 -15.78 5.93 -4.18
CA SER A 130 -16.94 5.70 -5.02
C SER A 130 -16.82 4.33 -5.68
N LEU A 131 -17.94 3.63 -5.76
CA LEU A 131 -18.02 2.34 -6.45
C LEU A 131 -19.01 2.47 -7.59
N THR A 132 -18.56 2.17 -8.80
CA THR A 132 -19.41 2.19 -9.99
C THR A 132 -19.88 0.76 -10.27
N ASP A 133 -21.15 0.49 -9.98
CA ASP A 133 -21.85 -0.72 -10.42
C ASP A 133 -22.70 -0.33 -11.65
N PHE A 134 -22.73 -1.17 -12.68
CA PHE A 134 -23.44 -0.87 -13.91
C PHE A 134 -24.96 -0.76 -13.66
N GLY A 135 -25.47 0.46 -13.54
CA GLY A 135 -26.92 0.74 -13.57
C GLY A 135 -27.52 1.49 -12.36
N THR A 136 -26.75 1.83 -11.33
CA THR A 136 -27.25 2.62 -10.18
C THR A 136 -26.33 3.81 -9.87
N PRO A 137 -26.85 4.94 -9.37
CA PRO A 137 -26.02 6.05 -8.89
C PRO A 137 -24.98 5.54 -7.88
N PRO A 138 -23.69 5.88 -8.05
CA PRO A 138 -22.62 5.31 -7.25
C PRO A 138 -22.70 5.83 -5.81
N PRO A 139 -22.77 4.94 -4.81
CA PRO A 139 -22.64 5.34 -3.42
C PRO A 139 -21.23 5.85 -3.17
N THR A 140 -21.13 7.00 -2.52
CA THR A 140 -19.86 7.65 -2.17
C THR A 140 -19.71 7.68 -0.65
N SER A 141 -18.69 7.03 -0.10
CA SER A 141 -18.25 7.31 1.27
C SER A 141 -17.28 8.47 1.25
N VAL A 142 -17.46 9.42 2.16
CA VAL A 142 -16.57 10.58 2.32
C VAL A 142 -16.05 10.58 3.74
N VAL A 143 -14.76 10.87 3.90
CA VAL A 143 -14.11 11.04 5.20
C VAL A 143 -13.27 12.31 5.16
N ASP A 144 -13.38 13.09 6.23
CA ASP A 144 -12.56 14.27 6.45
C ASP A 144 -11.61 13.98 7.62
N VAL A 145 -10.31 14.16 7.40
CA VAL A 145 -9.27 13.88 8.39
C VAL A 145 -8.36 15.09 8.51
N VAL A 146 -8.18 15.58 9.72
CA VAL A 146 -7.25 16.68 10.00
C VAL A 146 -5.84 16.11 10.12
N VAL A 147 -4.90 16.66 9.36
CA VAL A 147 -3.48 16.29 9.42
C VAL A 147 -2.87 16.94 10.65
N ALA A 148 -2.77 16.16 11.73
CA ALA A 148 -2.04 16.55 12.93
C ALA A 148 -0.56 16.16 12.75
N CYS A 149 0.26 17.18 12.52
CA CYS A 149 1.67 17.19 12.88
C CYS A 149 1.86 18.28 13.96
#